data_AF-A0AAP0IPR8-F1
#
_entry.id   AF-A0AAP0IPR8-F1
#
_cell.length_a   1.000
_cell.length_b   1.000
_cell.length_c   1.000
_cell.angle_alpha   90.00
_cell.angle_beta   90.00
_cell.angle_gamma   90.00
#
_symmetry.space_group_name_H-M   'P 1'
#
loop_
_entity.id
_entity.type
_entity.pdbx_description
1 polymer ?
#
loop_
_entity_poly.entity_id
_entity_poly.type
_entity_poly.pdbx_seq_one_letter_code
_entity_poly.pdbx_strand_id
1 'polypeptide(L)'
;MHLMAHEYQHHLYSNIKGFVARHALDVICKEARTVSDGVGLDKAIYGCVLRATLGLACAHEIALHSLDDSPIIFDKVHLYWKKLNMTIDPSLNGELDYLYQVQMERVEAKYKNSGPDMRAKIIQKLREITCPTSTIISAPEEKITTKGRSKNNKMHLSKRMSKSKRARVDNSTKRTPSAFEYAEAKAVQESVTRVSKRSKPSQNSQQSQPSQGT
;
A
#
# COMPACT_ATOMS: atom_id res chain seq x y z
N MET A 1 14.11 -2.03 24.29
CA MET A 1 15.55 -1.87 23.97
C MET A 1 15.80 -2.46 22.59
N HIS A 2 16.02 -1.63 21.58
CA HIS A 2 16.31 -2.09 20.22
C HIS A 2 17.79 -2.44 20.14
N LEU A 3 18.13 -3.72 20.01
CA LEU A 3 19.50 -4.15 19.73
C LEU A 3 19.90 -3.54 18.37
N MET A 4 20.82 -2.59 18.39
CA MET A 4 21.46 -2.06 17.19
C MET A 4 22.49 -3.10 16.73
N ALA A 5 22.44 -3.50 15.46
CA ALA A 5 23.43 -4.42 14.92
C ALA A 5 24.84 -3.81 15.05
N HIS A 6 25.83 -4.64 15.35
CA HIS A 6 27.24 -4.23 15.51
C HIS A 6 27.76 -3.44 14.30
N GLU A 7 27.22 -3.73 13.12
CA GLU A 7 27.58 -3.12 11.84
C GLU A 7 27.35 -1.59 11.79
N TYR A 8 26.42 -1.05 12.59
CA TYR A 8 26.16 0.40 12.65
C TYR A 8 26.96 1.13 13.74
N GLN A 9 27.87 0.44 14.43
CA GLN A 9 28.75 1.08 15.42
C GLN A 9 29.91 1.86 14.78
N HIS A 10 30.14 1.66 13.48
CA HIS A 10 31.15 2.40 12.73
C HIS A 10 30.91 3.93 12.75
N HIS A 11 31.99 4.72 12.81
CA HIS A 11 31.92 6.18 12.96
C HIS A 11 31.08 6.84 11.84
N LEU A 12 31.14 6.28 10.63
CA LEU A 12 30.37 6.69 9.44
C LEU A 12 28.87 6.86 9.71
N TYR A 13 28.28 6.03 10.59
CA TYR A 13 26.85 6.04 10.89
C TYR A 13 26.49 6.87 12.13
N SER A 14 27.46 7.45 12.83
CA SER A 14 27.25 8.09 14.13
C SER A 14 26.13 9.13 14.17
N ASN A 15 25.98 9.91 13.09
CA ASN A 15 24.97 10.97 12.98
C ASN A 15 23.57 10.46 12.58
N ILE A 16 23.47 9.27 12.00
CA ILE A 16 22.22 8.75 11.43
C ILE A 16 21.66 7.55 12.21
N LYS A 17 22.51 6.84 12.96
CA LYS A 17 22.10 5.71 13.79
C LYS A 17 21.08 6.15 14.84
N GLY A 18 19.93 5.47 14.90
CA GLY A 18 18.83 5.79 15.81
C GLY A 18 17.88 6.89 15.34
N PHE A 19 18.26 7.71 14.37
CA PHE A 19 17.42 8.80 13.83
C PHE A 19 16.78 8.48 12.48
N VAL A 20 17.33 7.49 11.76
CA VAL A 20 16.79 7.05 10.47
C VAL A 20 16.27 5.61 10.56
N ALA A 21 15.29 5.30 9.72
CA ALA A 21 14.67 3.98 9.65
C ALA A 21 15.73 2.88 9.46
N ARG A 22 15.55 1.73 10.12
CA ARG A 22 16.48 0.60 10.02
C ARG A 22 16.73 0.17 8.56
N HIS A 23 15.67 0.16 7.74
CA HIS A 23 15.81 -0.18 6.33
C HIS A 23 16.72 0.79 5.55
N ALA A 24 16.69 2.09 5.89
CA ALA A 24 17.62 3.06 5.31
C ALA A 24 19.07 2.72 5.69
N LEU A 25 19.31 2.40 6.96
CA LEU A 25 20.64 1.99 7.43
C LEU A 25 21.12 0.72 6.70
N ASP A 26 20.24 -0.26 6.48
CA ASP A 26 20.58 -1.48 5.73
C ASP A 26 21.02 -1.20 4.31
N VAL A 27 20.32 -0.28 3.62
CA VAL A 27 20.66 0.12 2.25
C VAL A 27 22.00 0.85 2.22
N ILE A 28 22.22 1.81 3.13
CA ILE A 28 23.49 2.54 3.22
C ILE A 28 24.64 1.58 3.58
N CYS A 29 24.43 0.61 4.48
CA CYS A 29 25.42 -0.40 4.82
C CYS A 29 25.83 -1.26 3.62
N LYS A 30 24.87 -1.62 2.75
CA LYS A 30 25.19 -2.36 1.53
C LYS A 30 26.08 -1.54 0.60
N GLU A 31 25.80 -0.26 0.43
CA GLU A 31 26.63 0.65 -0.35
C GLU A 31 28.03 0.87 0.28
N ALA A 32 28.13 0.88 1.60
CA ALA A 32 29.44 0.97 2.26
C ALA A 32 30.30 -0.29 2.04
N ARG A 33 29.66 -1.47 1.94
CA ARG A 33 30.35 -2.71 1.59
C ARG A 33 30.84 -2.69 0.14
N THR A 34 30.04 -2.20 -0.81
CA THR A 34 30.48 -2.09 -2.21
C THR A 34 31.67 -1.15 -2.37
N VAL A 35 31.72 -0.05 -1.61
CA VAL A 35 32.91 0.83 -1.53
C VAL A 35 34.13 0.06 -1.02
N SER A 36 33.96 -0.77 0.01
CA SER A 36 35.05 -1.58 0.57
C SER A 36 35.58 -2.61 -0.42
N ASP A 37 34.71 -3.13 -1.29
CA ASP A 37 35.05 -4.07 -2.36
C ASP A 37 35.65 -3.39 -3.61
N GLY A 38 35.84 -2.05 -3.58
CA GLY A 38 36.38 -1.26 -4.69
C GLY A 38 35.39 -1.08 -5.86
N VAL A 39 34.12 -1.42 -5.67
CA VAL A 39 33.05 -1.32 -6.67
C VAL A 39 32.26 -0.03 -6.44
N GLY A 40 32.03 0.78 -7.47
CA GLY A 40 31.08 1.89 -7.38
C GLY A 40 31.64 3.28 -7.08
N LEU A 41 32.95 3.47 -7.20
CA LEU A 41 33.61 4.76 -6.94
C LEU A 41 33.47 5.77 -8.08
N ASP A 42 33.28 5.29 -9.32
CA ASP A 42 33.11 6.16 -10.47
C ASP A 42 31.69 6.74 -10.53
N LYS A 43 31.59 8.04 -10.25
CA LYS A 43 30.35 8.82 -10.34
C LYS A 43 29.71 8.71 -11.72
N ALA A 44 30.51 8.56 -12.78
CA ALA A 44 30.03 8.47 -14.15
C ALA A 44 29.35 7.13 -14.47
N ILE A 45 29.78 6.04 -13.82
CA ILE A 45 29.26 4.69 -14.10
C ILE A 45 27.98 4.40 -13.33
N TYR A 46 27.93 4.76 -12.04
CA TYR A 46 26.79 4.40 -11.19
C TYR A 46 25.77 5.52 -11.06
N GLY A 47 26.18 6.77 -11.32
CA GLY A 47 25.41 7.95 -10.98
C GLY A 47 25.10 7.99 -9.47
N CYS A 48 24.77 9.15 -8.94
CA CYS A 48 24.21 9.19 -7.58
C CYS A 48 22.73 8.75 -7.63
N VAL A 49 22.42 7.58 -8.20
CA VAL A 49 21.03 7.10 -8.42
C VAL A 49 20.33 6.89 -7.09
N LEU A 50 21.01 6.33 -6.10
CA LEU A 50 20.45 6.12 -4.77
C LEU A 50 20.10 7.46 -4.08
N ARG A 51 20.96 8.47 -4.29
CA ARG A 51 20.71 9.85 -3.85
C ARG A 51 19.53 10.47 -4.59
N ALA A 52 19.41 10.26 -5.89
CA ALA A 52 18.35 10.85 -6.72
C ALA A 52 16.98 10.19 -6.49
N THR A 53 16.95 8.88 -6.28
CA THR A 53 15.70 8.09 -6.22
C THR A 53 15.19 7.91 -4.80
N LEU A 54 16.08 7.61 -3.86
CA LEU A 54 15.72 7.32 -2.47
C LEU A 54 16.19 8.41 -1.51
N GLY A 55 17.07 9.33 -1.93
CA GLY A 55 17.59 10.36 -1.03
C GLY A 55 18.43 9.79 0.12
N LEU A 56 19.12 8.68 -0.16
CA LEU A 56 20.09 8.05 0.75
C LEU A 56 21.52 8.29 0.23
N ALA A 57 22.51 8.16 1.11
CA ALA A 57 23.91 8.26 0.72
C ALA A 57 24.27 7.11 -0.22
N CYS A 58 24.82 7.45 -1.39
CA CYS A 58 25.30 6.48 -2.39
C CYS A 58 26.75 6.08 -2.15
N ALA A 59 27.22 4.97 -2.74
CA ALA A 59 28.61 4.50 -2.66
C ALA A 59 29.64 5.63 -2.89
N HIS A 60 29.46 6.47 -3.91
CA HIS A 60 30.33 7.62 -4.17
C HIS A 60 30.44 8.58 -2.97
N GLU A 61 29.30 8.96 -2.37
CA GLU A 61 29.29 9.88 -1.22
C GLU A 61 29.86 9.20 0.03
N ILE A 62 29.61 7.91 0.20
CA ILE A 62 30.17 7.12 1.31
C ILE A 62 31.70 7.04 1.19
N ALA A 63 32.22 6.86 -0.02
CA ALA A 63 33.66 6.86 -0.26
C ALA A 63 34.30 8.21 0.08
N LEU A 64 33.68 9.32 -0.32
CA LEU A 64 34.13 10.67 0.07
C LEU A 64 34.15 10.83 1.60
N HIS A 65 33.06 10.45 2.26
CA HIS A 65 32.97 10.48 3.72
C HIS A 65 34.04 9.59 4.39
N SER A 66 34.38 8.45 3.79
CA SER A 66 35.41 7.55 4.30
C SER A 66 36.83 8.11 4.09
N LEU A 67 37.08 8.84 3.00
CA LEU A 67 38.35 9.52 2.75
C LEU A 67 38.55 10.70 3.71
N ASP A 68 37.47 11.43 3.98
CA ASP A 68 37.46 12.61 4.87
C ASP A 68 37.33 12.23 6.36
N ASP A 69 37.29 10.92 6.69
CA ASP A 69 37.02 10.37 8.04
C ASP A 69 35.82 11.06 8.72
N SER A 70 34.77 11.31 7.94
CA SER A 70 33.60 12.09 8.36
C SER A 70 32.33 11.25 8.33
N PRO A 71 31.42 11.44 9.30
CA PRO A 71 30.15 10.74 9.31
C PRO A 71 29.20 11.24 8.20
N ILE A 72 28.30 10.35 7.76
CA ILE A 72 27.24 10.71 6.81
C ILE A 72 26.37 11.80 7.44
N ILE A 73 26.15 12.88 6.70
CA ILE A 73 25.40 14.04 7.18
C ILE A 73 23.91 13.69 7.31
N PHE A 74 23.35 13.82 8.51
CA PHE A 74 21.95 13.54 8.80
C PHE A 74 20.99 14.40 7.95
N ASP A 75 21.27 15.69 7.80
CA ASP A 75 20.41 16.62 7.04
C ASP A 75 20.24 16.20 5.59
N LYS A 76 21.27 15.57 5.02
CA LYS A 76 21.26 15.07 3.66
C LYS A 76 20.40 13.81 3.48
N VAL A 77 19.96 13.13 4.54
CA VAL A 77 19.04 11.99 4.42
C VAL A 77 17.62 12.51 4.18
N HIS A 78 16.91 11.95 3.21
CA HIS A 78 15.55 12.38 2.88
C HIS A 78 14.58 12.15 4.06
N LEU A 79 13.64 13.09 4.25
CA LEU A 79 12.70 13.10 5.39
C LEU A 79 11.89 11.81 5.53
N TYR A 80 11.58 11.15 4.42
CA TYR A 80 10.93 9.83 4.40
C TYR A 80 11.63 8.81 5.31
N TRP A 81 12.96 8.82 5.35
CA TRP A 81 13.76 7.90 6.14
C TRP A 81 14.03 8.37 7.56
N LYS A 82 13.90 9.67 7.83
CA LYS A 82 14.07 10.28 9.17
C LYS A 82 12.89 10.02 10.11
N LYS A 83 11.90 9.26 9.67
CA LYS A 83 10.59 9.09 10.32
C LYS A 83 10.63 8.15 11.54
N LEU A 84 11.59 8.37 12.42
CA LEU A 84 11.71 7.80 13.77
C LEU A 84 11.81 8.88 14.87
N ASN A 85 11.53 10.15 14.58
CA ASN A 85 11.37 11.15 15.63
C ASN A 85 10.05 10.91 16.37
N MET A 86 10.12 10.24 17.52
CA MET A 86 9.05 10.22 18.52
C MET A 86 8.94 11.57 19.26
N THR A 87 9.92 12.46 19.06
CA THR A 87 9.93 13.83 19.57
C THR A 87 9.36 14.76 18.50
N ILE A 88 8.30 15.47 18.86
CA ILE A 88 7.82 16.63 18.11
C ILE A 88 9.00 17.61 18.04
N ASP A 89 9.35 18.06 16.84
CA ASP A 89 10.37 19.08 16.63
C ASP A 89 9.96 20.34 17.42
N PRO A 90 10.79 20.86 18.35
CA PRO A 90 10.51 22.10 19.05
C PRO A 90 10.23 23.28 18.11
N SER A 91 10.76 23.26 16.88
CA SER A 91 10.47 24.28 15.87
C SER A 91 9.05 24.19 15.31
N LEU A 92 8.40 23.03 15.38
CA LEU A 92 7.00 22.84 15.01
C LEU A 92 6.04 23.34 16.08
N ASN A 93 6.48 23.57 17.32
CA ASN A 93 5.62 24.07 18.38
C ASN A 93 5.02 25.43 18.02
N GLY A 94 5.82 26.35 17.45
CA GLY A 94 5.32 27.65 17.02
C GLY A 94 4.27 27.56 15.90
N GLU A 95 4.46 26.65 14.95
CA GLU A 95 3.48 26.39 13.88
C GLU A 95 2.21 25.74 14.44
N LEU A 96 2.36 24.80 15.39
CA LEU A 96 1.25 24.12 16.04
C LEU A 96 0.43 25.04 16.94
N ASP A 97 1.09 25.95 17.67
CA ASP A 97 0.43 26.97 18.51
C ASP A 97 -0.37 27.96 17.66
N TYR A 98 0.20 28.42 16.53
CA TYR A 98 -0.51 29.26 15.57
C TYR A 98 -1.73 28.53 14.97
N LEU A 99 -1.55 27.28 14.52
CA LEU A 99 -2.64 26.48 13.98
C LEU A 99 -3.72 26.21 15.04
N TYR A 100 -3.34 25.94 16.28
CA TYR A 100 -4.27 25.79 17.41
C TYR A 100 -5.13 27.05 17.56
N GLN A 101 -4.51 28.23 17.61
CA GLN A 101 -5.22 29.49 17.78
C GLN A 101 -6.22 29.73 16.63
N VAL A 102 -5.80 29.56 15.38
CA VAL A 102 -6.67 29.71 14.20
C VAL A 102 -7.86 28.73 14.25
N GLN A 103 -7.64 27.48 14.65
CA GLN A 103 -8.73 26.50 14.74
C GLN A 103 -9.70 26.81 15.88
N MET A 104 -9.20 27.25 17.03
CA MET A 104 -10.06 27.65 18.16
C MET A 104 -10.92 28.86 17.83
N GLU A 105 -10.38 29.86 17.13
CA GLU A 105 -11.16 31.00 16.63
C GLU A 105 -12.28 30.56 15.66
N ARG A 106 -11.99 29.63 14.76
CA ARG A 106 -13.00 29.06 13.85
C ARG A 106 -14.11 28.33 14.60
N VAL A 107 -13.76 27.57 15.64
CA VAL A 107 -14.74 26.87 16.49
C VAL A 107 -15.59 27.89 17.24
N GLU A 108 -15.00 28.92 17.81
CA GLU A 108 -15.70 29.99 18.53
C GLU A 108 -16.65 30.76 17.60
N ALA A 109 -16.17 31.19 16.43
CA ALA A 109 -16.99 31.87 15.43
C ALA A 109 -18.18 30.99 15.00
N LYS A 110 -17.93 29.71 14.73
CA LYS A 110 -18.99 28.76 14.39
C LYS A 110 -20.00 28.61 15.51
N TYR A 111 -19.55 28.54 16.77
CA TYR A 111 -20.42 28.44 17.93
C TYR A 111 -21.32 29.68 18.08
N LYS A 112 -20.73 30.88 18.03
CA LYS A 112 -21.47 32.15 18.13
C LYS A 112 -22.52 32.30 17.01
N ASN A 113 -22.17 31.91 15.79
CA ASN A 113 -23.04 32.03 14.62
C ASN A 113 -24.05 30.88 14.45
N SER A 114 -24.04 29.89 15.35
CA SER A 114 -24.92 28.73 15.29
C SER A 114 -26.17 28.84 16.18
N GLY A 115 -27.24 28.14 15.80
CA GLY A 115 -28.40 27.90 16.65
C GLY A 115 -28.14 26.90 17.80
N PRO A 116 -29.09 26.74 18.74
CA PRO A 116 -28.91 25.97 19.98
C PRO A 116 -28.51 24.51 19.74
N ASP A 117 -29.13 23.83 18.77
CA ASP A 117 -28.81 22.42 18.47
C ASP A 117 -27.37 22.21 17.99
N MET A 118 -26.90 23.11 17.12
CA MET A 118 -25.54 23.05 16.60
C MET A 118 -24.51 23.44 17.67
N ARG A 119 -24.84 24.41 18.53
CA ARG A 119 -24.02 24.74 19.71
C ARG A 119 -23.86 23.55 20.65
N ALA A 120 -24.93 22.82 20.94
CA ALA A 120 -24.89 21.61 21.75
C ALA A 120 -24.00 20.52 21.12
N LYS A 121 -24.09 20.32 19.79
CA LYS A 121 -23.20 19.39 19.06
C LYS A 121 -21.73 19.79 19.14
N ILE A 122 -21.42 21.08 19.00
CA ILE A 122 -20.05 21.58 19.12
C ILE A 122 -19.50 21.32 20.52
N ILE A 123 -20.26 21.63 21.57
CA ILE A 123 -19.88 21.35 22.96
C ILE A 123 -19.64 19.85 23.18
N GLN A 124 -20.52 18.99 22.64
CA GLN A 124 -20.37 17.54 22.75
C GLN A 124 -19.07 17.07 22.11
N LYS A 125 -18.72 17.57 20.92
CA LYS A 125 -17.46 17.24 20.24
C LYS A 125 -16.23 17.74 21.00
N LEU A 126 -16.29 18.92 21.60
CA LEU A 126 -15.21 19.40 22.46
C LEU A 126 -15.06 18.51 23.70
N ARG A 127 -16.17 18.08 24.31
CA ARG A 127 -16.15 17.16 25.46
C ARG A 127 -15.58 15.78 25.13
N GLU A 128 -15.89 15.24 23.95
CA GLU A 128 -15.28 13.99 23.45
C GLU A 128 -13.74 14.09 23.42
N ILE A 129 -13.19 15.26 23.06
CA ILE A 129 -11.75 15.49 22.97
C ILE A 129 -11.13 15.79 24.34
N THR A 130 -11.77 16.62 25.17
CA THR A 130 -11.21 17.06 26.46
C THR A 130 -11.44 16.07 27.60
N CYS A 131 -12.46 15.23 27.50
CA CYS A 131 -12.86 14.27 28.53
C CYS A 131 -13.19 12.90 27.90
N PRO A 132 -12.20 12.20 27.33
CA PRO A 132 -12.41 10.93 26.64
C PRO A 132 -12.99 9.84 27.57
N THR A 133 -12.72 9.89 28.87
CA THR A 133 -13.30 9.00 29.88
C THR A 133 -14.79 9.20 30.12
N SER A 134 -15.35 10.36 29.77
CA SER A 134 -16.79 10.64 29.88
C SER A 134 -17.60 10.13 28.68
N THR A 135 -16.93 9.77 27.58
CA THR A 135 -17.55 9.05 26.46
C THR A 135 -17.30 7.57 26.65
N ILE A 136 -18.18 6.94 27.42
CA ILE A 136 -18.20 5.50 27.56
C ILE A 136 -18.46 4.93 26.16
N ILE A 137 -17.41 4.43 25.50
CA ILE A 137 -17.53 3.52 24.35
C ILE A 137 -18.01 2.19 24.93
N SER A 138 -19.27 2.16 25.34
CA SER A 138 -19.94 0.91 25.67
C SER A 138 -20.09 0.14 24.38
N ALA A 139 -19.73 -1.14 24.39
CA ALA A 139 -20.14 -2.05 23.33
C ALA A 139 -21.68 -1.95 23.18
N PRO A 140 -22.23 -1.98 21.95
CA PRO A 140 -23.68 -2.00 21.78
C PRO A 140 -24.27 -3.14 22.61
N GLU A 141 -25.21 -2.84 23.50
CA GLU A 141 -25.78 -3.82 24.45
C GLU A 141 -26.49 -4.96 23.73
N GLU A 142 -26.99 -4.71 22.52
CA GLU A 142 -27.55 -5.74 21.68
C GLU A 142 -26.53 -6.17 20.62
N LYS A 143 -26.30 -7.48 20.58
CA LYS A 143 -25.65 -8.18 19.48
C LYS A 143 -26.50 -7.95 18.24
N ILE A 144 -26.30 -6.81 17.58
CA ILE A 144 -26.91 -6.52 16.29
C ILE A 144 -26.54 -7.71 15.43
N THR A 145 -27.54 -8.48 15.02
CA THR A 145 -27.31 -9.52 14.02
C THR A 145 -26.90 -8.76 12.77
N THR A 146 -25.59 -8.58 12.59
CA THR A 146 -25.05 -8.25 11.29
C THR A 146 -25.66 -9.27 10.36
N LYS A 147 -26.19 -8.78 9.23
CA LYS A 147 -26.95 -9.55 8.25
C LYS A 147 -26.01 -10.55 7.57
N GLY A 148 -25.53 -11.50 8.35
CA GLY A 148 -24.70 -12.60 7.96
C GLY A 148 -25.55 -13.65 7.28
N ARG A 149 -24.84 -14.53 6.57
CA ARG A 149 -25.33 -15.65 5.79
C ARG A 149 -26.51 -16.37 6.47
N SER A 150 -27.66 -16.44 5.79
CA SER A 150 -28.78 -17.26 6.25
C SER A 150 -28.27 -18.70 6.43
N LYS A 151 -28.34 -19.20 7.66
CA LYS A 151 -28.19 -20.64 7.90
C LYS A 151 -29.49 -21.26 7.38
N ASN A 152 -29.47 -21.70 6.13
CA ASN A 152 -30.60 -22.38 5.51
C ASN A 152 -30.91 -23.63 6.34
N ASN A 153 -32.01 -23.58 7.08
CA ASN A 153 -32.61 -24.76 7.69
C ASN A 153 -32.94 -25.75 6.57
N LYS A 154 -32.35 -26.94 6.64
CA LYS A 154 -32.76 -28.08 5.82
C LYS A 154 -34.14 -28.51 6.29
N MET A 155 -35.18 -27.96 5.69
CA MET A 155 -36.52 -28.53 5.80
C MET A 155 -36.99 -28.96 4.41
N HIS A 156 -37.09 -30.28 4.29
CA HIS A 156 -37.85 -31.08 3.33
C HIS A 156 -38.56 -30.31 2.21
N LEU A 157 -38.08 -30.49 0.97
CA LEU A 157 -39.01 -30.67 -0.13
C LEU A 157 -38.50 -31.76 -1.07
N SER A 158 -39.04 -32.94 -0.83
CA SER A 158 -39.04 -34.05 -1.76
C SER A 158 -39.61 -33.64 -3.11
N LYS A 159 -38.90 -34.04 -4.17
CA LYS A 159 -39.49 -34.57 -5.42
C LYS A 159 -40.22 -33.56 -6.32
N ARG A 160 -39.48 -32.92 -7.23
CA ARG A 160 -39.83 -33.00 -8.66
C ARG A 160 -38.65 -32.70 -9.57
N MET A 161 -38.44 -33.62 -10.48
CA MET A 161 -37.43 -33.63 -11.52
C MET A 161 -37.68 -32.49 -12.53
N SER A 162 -36.68 -31.68 -12.82
CA SER A 162 -36.42 -31.22 -14.19
C SER A 162 -34.95 -30.87 -14.37
N LYS A 163 -34.47 -31.26 -15.53
CA LYS A 163 -33.09 -31.53 -15.91
C LYS A 163 -32.42 -30.23 -16.39
N SER A 164 -31.19 -30.03 -15.92
CA SER A 164 -30.11 -29.26 -16.57
C SER A 164 -30.13 -27.72 -16.51
N LYS A 165 -28.95 -27.20 -16.14
CA LYS A 165 -28.46 -25.80 -16.09
C LYS A 165 -28.93 -24.94 -14.91
N ARG A 166 -28.45 -25.29 -13.71
CA ARG A 166 -28.25 -24.31 -12.65
C ARG A 166 -27.22 -23.28 -13.12
N ALA A 167 -27.66 -22.05 -13.36
CA ALA A 167 -26.78 -20.90 -13.45
C ALA A 167 -25.89 -20.89 -12.20
N ARG A 168 -24.57 -20.91 -12.39
CA ARG A 168 -23.63 -20.64 -11.31
C ARG A 168 -23.94 -19.23 -10.82
N VAL A 169 -24.49 -19.12 -9.61
CA VAL A 169 -24.65 -17.82 -8.95
C VAL A 169 -23.23 -17.31 -8.69
N ASP A 170 -22.82 -16.34 -9.49
CA ASP A 170 -21.56 -15.62 -9.34
C ASP A 170 -21.63 -14.76 -8.08
N ASN A 171 -20.82 -15.12 -7.08
CA ASN A 171 -20.72 -14.40 -5.81
C ASN A 171 -19.58 -13.37 -5.84
N SER A 172 -19.18 -12.91 -7.03
CA SER A 172 -18.19 -11.86 -7.21
C SER A 172 -18.71 -10.54 -6.65
N THR A 173 -18.06 -10.05 -5.59
CA THR A 173 -18.14 -8.65 -5.18
C THR A 173 -17.72 -7.81 -6.38
N LYS A 174 -18.66 -7.03 -6.94
CA LYS A 174 -18.47 -6.19 -8.14
C LYS A 174 -17.33 -5.19 -7.93
N ARG A 175 -16.10 -5.63 -8.14
CA ARG A 175 -14.94 -4.77 -8.33
C ARG A 175 -14.83 -4.49 -9.82
N THR A 176 -14.54 -3.25 -10.18
CA THR A 176 -14.15 -2.92 -11.55
C THR A 176 -12.83 -3.63 -11.87
N PRO A 177 -12.78 -4.48 -12.91
CA PRO A 177 -11.56 -5.18 -13.27
C PRO A 177 -10.45 -4.19 -13.65
N SER A 178 -9.22 -4.56 -13.34
CA SER A 178 -8.02 -3.85 -13.76
C SER A 178 -7.72 -4.06 -15.25
N ALA A 179 -6.93 -3.17 -15.85
CA ALA A 179 -6.53 -3.26 -17.26
C ALA A 179 -5.87 -4.61 -17.64
N PHE A 180 -5.13 -5.20 -16.70
CA PHE A 180 -4.48 -6.50 -16.91
C PHE A 180 -5.50 -7.65 -17.00
N GLU A 181 -6.56 -7.62 -16.18
CA GLU A 181 -7.62 -8.63 -16.21
C GLU A 181 -8.41 -8.60 -17.53
N TYR A 182 -8.56 -7.42 -18.16
CA TYR A 182 -9.16 -7.33 -19.49
C TYR A 182 -8.28 -7.97 -20.57
N ALA A 183 -6.96 -7.78 -20.49
CA ALA A 183 -6.02 -8.39 -21.44
C ALA A 183 -6.02 -9.93 -21.30
N GLU A 184 -6.02 -10.43 -20.07
CA GLU A 184 -6.08 -11.86 -19.77
C GLU A 184 -7.41 -12.49 -20.23
N ALA A 185 -8.54 -11.84 -19.95
CA ALA A 185 -9.86 -12.30 -20.41
C ALA A 185 -9.93 -12.38 -21.94
N LYS A 186 -9.34 -11.42 -22.65
CA LYS A 186 -9.29 -11.41 -24.11
C LYS A 186 -8.43 -12.55 -24.66
N ALA A 187 -7.27 -12.81 -24.05
CA ALA A 187 -6.41 -13.94 -24.41
C ALA A 187 -7.11 -15.29 -24.18
N VAL A 188 -7.86 -15.42 -23.09
CA VAL A 188 -8.67 -16.63 -22.80
C VAL A 188 -9.76 -16.82 -23.84
N GLN A 189 -10.50 -15.76 -24.22
CA GLN A 189 -11.51 -15.84 -25.29
C GLN A 189 -10.90 -16.24 -26.65
N GLU A 190 -9.73 -15.72 -27.00
CA GLU A 190 -9.02 -16.09 -28.23
C GLU A 190 -8.57 -17.56 -28.22
N SER A 191 -8.18 -18.10 -27.06
CA SER A 191 -7.83 -19.52 -26.94
C SER A 191 -9.05 -20.44 -27.08
N VAL A 192 -10.20 -20.07 -26.50
CA VAL A 192 -11.44 -20.87 -26.54
C VAL A 192 -12.03 -20.91 -27.95
N THR A 193 -11.97 -19.80 -28.69
CA THR A 193 -12.45 -19.75 -30.09
C THR A 193 -11.58 -20.57 -31.05
N ARG A 194 -10.27 -20.69 -30.79
CA ARG A 194 -9.37 -21.56 -31.57
C ARG A 194 -9.66 -23.04 -31.34
N VAL A 195 -10.00 -23.45 -30.12
CA VAL A 195 -10.34 -24.85 -29.79
C VAL A 195 -11.67 -25.27 -30.40
N SER A 196 -12.67 -24.38 -30.46
CA SER A 196 -13.99 -24.70 -31.03
C SER A 196 -13.97 -24.95 -32.55
N LYS A 197 -12.96 -24.47 -33.28
CA LYS A 197 -12.84 -24.71 -34.73
C LYS A 197 -12.24 -26.07 -35.09
N ARG A 198 -11.66 -26.79 -34.12
CA ARG A 198 -10.92 -28.04 -34.38
C ARG A 198 -11.76 -29.32 -34.22
N SER A 199 -13.04 -29.23 -33.87
CA SER A 199 -13.88 -30.40 -33.56
C SER A 199 -15.21 -30.42 -34.33
N LYS A 200 -15.15 -30.83 -35.61
CA LYS A 200 -16.27 -31.52 -36.28
C LYS A 200 -15.72 -32.65 -37.17
N PRO A 201 -16.11 -33.92 -36.95
CA PRO A 201 -15.82 -35.02 -37.87
C PRO A 201 -17.03 -35.35 -38.78
N SER A 202 -16.73 -36.05 -39.88
CA SER A 202 -17.63 -36.90 -40.73
C SER A 202 -18.51 -36.15 -41.76
N GLN A 203 -18.72 -36.56 -43.02
CA GLN A 203 -18.71 -37.88 -43.68
C GLN A 203 -18.37 -37.80 -45.19
N ASN A 204 -17.93 -38.95 -45.71
CA ASN A 204 -17.71 -39.34 -47.10
C ASN A 204 -19.05 -39.57 -47.85
N SER A 205 -19.15 -39.24 -49.16
CA SER A 205 -19.91 -39.98 -50.21
C SER A 205 -19.77 -39.34 -51.61
N GLN A 206 -19.07 -40.04 -52.50
CA GLN A 206 -19.25 -40.29 -53.95
C GLN A 206 -19.77 -39.18 -54.90
N GLN A 207 -19.12 -39.01 -56.07
CA GLN A 207 -19.62 -39.46 -57.40
C GLN A 207 -18.71 -39.07 -58.59
N SER A 208 -18.21 -40.10 -59.29
CA SER A 208 -17.83 -40.28 -60.73
C SER A 208 -16.82 -39.40 -61.50
N GLN A 209 -15.92 -40.11 -62.22
CA GLN A 209 -15.09 -39.66 -63.35
C GLN A 209 -15.91 -39.42 -64.65
N PRO A 210 -15.34 -38.91 -65.79
CA PRO A 210 -14.34 -39.59 -66.66
C PRO A 210 -13.08 -38.71 -66.95
N SER A 211 -11.86 -39.23 -67.19
CA SER A 211 -11.30 -39.76 -68.47
C SER A 211 -11.49 -38.77 -69.64
N GLN A 212 -10.53 -38.33 -70.48
CA GLN A 212 -9.27 -38.86 -71.02
C GLN A 212 -8.36 -37.66 -71.48
N GLY A 213 -7.04 -37.85 -71.61
CA GLY A 213 -6.36 -37.95 -72.92
C GLY A 213 -6.01 -36.54 -73.47
N THR A 214 -4.78 -36.13 -73.74
CA THR A 214 -3.52 -36.76 -74.14
C THR A 214 -2.38 -35.84 -73.74
#